data_AF-A0A8H4VKW5-F1
#
_entry.id   AF-A0A8H4VKW5-F1
#
_cell.length_a   1.000
_cell.length_b   1.000
_cell.length_c   1.000
_cell.angle_alpha   90.00
_cell.angle_beta   90.00
_cell.angle_gamma   90.00
#
_symmetry.space_group_name_H-M   'P 1'
#
loop_
_entity.id
_entity.type
_entity.pdbx_description
1 polymer ?
#
loop_
_entity_poly.entity_id
_entity_poly.type
_entity_poly.pdbx_seq_one_letter_code
_entity_poly.pdbx_strand_id
1 'polypeptide(L)'
;MQASEGTCRISALYEDLLRRIFLENTFPLDIYRLINVSRFNTQPIKQIRPLTTARHCSQVSRHWRSIFLSTPSIWARLIDLDGFRQTTDEWMKQVMARSGNALLWVYGRLVSDMHDLFFSFLEETWRRVQMLVIRADNQNYL
;
A
#
# COMPACT_ATOMS: atom_id res chain seq x y z
N MET A 1 22.79 29.07 33.23
CA MET A 1 21.36 28.69 33.09
C MET A 1 21.08 28.57 31.59
N GLN A 2 21.24 27.39 31.02
CA GLN A 2 21.00 27.14 29.60
C GLN A 2 19.65 26.44 29.47
N ALA A 3 18.74 27.07 28.72
CA ALA A 3 17.46 26.50 28.35
C ALA A 3 17.73 25.28 27.44
N SER A 4 17.20 24.11 27.82
CA SER A 4 17.18 22.95 26.95
C SER A 4 16.27 23.24 25.76
N GLU A 5 16.82 23.31 24.55
CA GLU A 5 16.06 23.19 23.31
C GLU A 5 15.34 21.84 23.33
N GLY A 6 14.05 21.87 23.67
CA GLY A 6 13.18 20.71 23.62
C GLY A 6 12.98 20.28 22.18
N THR A 7 13.92 19.51 21.63
CA THR A 7 13.73 18.83 20.36
C THR A 7 12.61 17.82 20.57
N CYS A 8 11.41 18.17 20.13
CA CYS A 8 10.28 17.23 20.09
C CYS A 8 10.66 16.10 19.12
N ARG A 9 11.17 15.00 19.65
CA ARG A 9 11.54 13.84 18.86
C ARG A 9 10.26 13.11 18.48
N ILE A 10 10.06 12.81 17.21
CA ILE A 10 8.94 11.97 16.74
C ILE A 10 8.92 10.61 17.47
N SER A 11 10.06 10.12 17.95
CA SER A 11 10.16 8.92 18.79
C SER A 11 9.52 9.05 20.18
N ALA A 12 9.14 10.26 20.60
CA ALA A 12 8.40 10.49 21.84
C ALA A 12 6.88 10.33 21.65
N LEU A 13 6.40 10.22 20.40
CA LEU A 13 5.01 9.86 20.13
C LEU A 13 4.75 8.42 20.55
N TYR A 14 3.54 8.17 21.08
CA TYR A 14 3.11 6.81 21.39
C TYR A 14 3.02 5.96 20.12
N GLU A 15 3.31 4.66 20.26
CA GLU A 15 3.41 3.73 19.12
C GLU A 15 2.13 3.70 18.28
N ASP A 16 0.95 3.77 18.91
CA ASP A 16 -0.32 3.75 18.17
C ASP A 16 -0.54 4.99 17.30
N LEU A 17 -0.02 6.15 17.71
CA LEU A 17 -0.04 7.36 16.88
C LEU A 17 0.88 7.19 15.67
N LEU A 18 2.07 6.61 15.88
CA LEU A 18 2.99 6.32 14.78
C LEU A 18 2.38 5.31 13.79
N ARG A 19 1.75 4.24 14.29
CA ARG A 19 1.02 3.28 13.47
C ARG A 19 -0.07 3.96 12.65
N ARG A 20 -0.84 4.86 13.27
CA ARG A 20 -1.88 5.61 12.55
C ARG A 20 -1.27 6.51 11.47
N ILE A 21 -0.22 7.26 11.79
CA ILE A 21 0.49 8.11 10.82
C ILE A 21 1.00 7.27 9.65
N PHE A 22 1.59 6.10 9.90
CA PHE A 22 2.07 5.22 8.83
C PHE A 22 0.94 4.66 7.98
N LEU A 23 -0.20 4.30 8.58
CA LEU A 23 -1.38 3.88 7.83
C LEU A 23 -1.90 4.99 6.89
N GLU A 24 -1.88 6.25 7.34
CA GLU A 24 -2.29 7.38 6.50
C GLU A 24 -1.23 7.71 5.42
N ASN A 25 0.05 7.69 5.76
CA ASN A 25 1.14 7.94 4.80
C ASN A 25 1.23 6.87 3.70
N THR A 26 0.78 5.66 4.01
CA THR A 26 0.71 4.54 3.07
C THR A 26 -0.67 4.36 2.47
N PHE A 27 -1.55 5.36 2.62
CA PHE A 27 -2.87 5.28 2.03
C PHE A 27 -2.80 5.28 0.49
N PRO A 28 -3.48 4.33 -0.19
CA PRO A 28 -3.43 4.22 -1.65
C PRO A 28 -4.30 5.27 -2.33
N LEU A 29 -3.76 6.48 -2.48
CA LEU A 29 -4.43 7.59 -3.17
C LEU A 29 -4.77 7.28 -4.64
N ASP A 30 -4.05 6.33 -5.25
CA ASP A 30 -4.35 5.85 -6.61
C ASP A 30 -5.75 5.19 -6.71
N ILE A 31 -6.34 4.73 -5.60
CA ILE A 31 -7.74 4.28 -5.57
C ILE A 31 -8.68 5.38 -6.08
N TYR A 32 -8.48 6.63 -5.66
CA TYR A 32 -9.31 7.74 -6.14
C TYR A 32 -9.14 8.00 -7.63
N ARG A 33 -7.96 7.71 -8.20
CA ARG A 33 -7.72 7.83 -9.65
C ARG A 33 -8.44 6.74 -10.43
N LEU A 34 -8.44 5.50 -9.92
CA LEU A 34 -9.18 4.39 -10.53
C LEU A 34 -10.68 4.69 -10.57
N ILE A 35 -11.20 5.35 -9.55
CA ILE A 35 -12.63 5.69 -9.43
C ILE A 35 -12.99 6.97 -10.23
N ASN A 36 -12.11 7.98 -10.29
CA ASN A 36 -12.44 9.31 -10.85
C ASN A 36 -11.82 9.58 -12.23
N VAL A 37 -12.05 8.68 -13.20
CA VAL A 37 -11.45 8.71 -14.55
C VAL A 37 -11.74 10.01 -15.34
N SER A 38 -12.74 10.81 -14.95
CA SER A 38 -13.22 11.97 -15.72
C SER A 38 -13.02 13.36 -15.09
N ARG A 39 -12.64 13.47 -13.80
CA ARG A 39 -12.69 14.76 -13.07
C ARG A 39 -11.33 15.43 -12.82
N PHE A 40 -10.23 14.73 -13.03
CA PHE A 40 -8.90 15.27 -12.71
C PHE A 40 -8.00 15.24 -13.95
N ASN A 41 -8.17 16.23 -14.82
CA ASN A 41 -7.21 16.62 -15.87
C ASN A 41 -5.94 17.27 -15.28
N THR A 42 -5.70 17.11 -13.97
CA THR A 42 -4.50 17.58 -13.31
C THR A 42 -3.35 16.68 -13.72
N GLN A 43 -2.29 17.29 -14.25
CA GLN A 43 -0.98 16.70 -14.50
C GLN A 43 -0.67 15.60 -13.47
N PRO A 44 -0.20 14.42 -13.87
CA PRO A 44 0.09 13.34 -12.94
C PRO A 44 1.16 13.82 -11.97
N ILE A 45 0.75 14.23 -10.77
CA ILE A 45 1.68 14.31 -9.64
C ILE A 45 2.29 12.92 -9.58
N LYS A 46 3.61 12.83 -9.74
CA LYS A 46 4.38 11.60 -9.68
C LYS A 46 4.20 11.01 -8.29
N GLN A 47 3.11 10.27 -8.13
CA GLN A 47 2.66 9.80 -6.83
C GLN A 47 3.55 8.62 -6.44
N ILE A 48 4.18 8.75 -5.28
CA ILE A 48 4.98 7.67 -4.72
C ILE A 48 4.01 6.57 -4.35
N ARG A 49 4.19 5.38 -4.93
CA ARG A 49 3.34 4.22 -4.64
C ARG A 49 3.39 3.92 -3.12
N PRO A 50 2.27 3.51 -2.52
CA PRO A 50 2.20 3.18 -1.08
C PRO A 50 3.30 2.25 -0.58
N LEU A 51 3.62 1.21 -1.35
CA LEU A 51 4.69 0.27 -1.00
C LEU A 51 6.06 0.95 -0.93
N THR A 52 6.33 1.89 -1.84
CA THR A 52 7.56 2.67 -1.86
C THR A 52 7.64 3.56 -0.61
N THR A 53 6.53 4.20 -0.24
CA THR A 53 6.44 4.97 1.01
C THR A 53 6.69 4.09 2.24
N ALA A 54 6.03 2.92 2.33
CA ALA A 54 6.22 1.97 3.43
C ALA A 54 7.69 1.52 3.56
N ARG A 55 8.33 1.23 2.43
CA ARG A 55 9.76 0.86 2.38
C ARG A 55 10.64 1.99 2.87
N HIS A 56 10.43 3.23 2.42
CA HIS A 56 11.21 4.39 2.85
C HIS A 56 11.04 4.66 4.34
N CYS A 57 9.81 4.66 4.85
CA CYS A 57 9.56 4.83 6.29
C CYS A 57 10.23 3.73 7.12
N SER A 58 10.21 2.49 6.65
CA SER A 58 10.88 1.36 7.33
C SER A 58 12.42 1.47 7.36
N GLN A 59 13.02 2.41 6.62
CA GLN A 59 14.47 2.62 6.56
C GLN A 59 14.95 3.84 7.36
N VAL A 60 14.04 4.65 7.90
CA VAL A 60 14.40 5.86 8.67
C VAL A 60 15.08 5.50 9.99
N SER A 61 14.58 4.50 10.70
CA SER A 61 15.16 4.02 11.97
C SER A 61 14.79 2.57 12.26
N ARG A 62 15.56 1.92 13.15
CA ARG A 62 15.22 0.57 13.65
C ARG A 62 13.86 0.52 14.34
N HIS A 63 13.48 1.60 15.04
CA HIS A 63 12.20 1.69 15.72
C HIS A 63 11.03 1.72 14.70
N TRP A 64 11.12 2.56 13.66
CA TRP A 64 10.10 2.62 12.61
C TRP A 64 10.01 1.29 11.87
N ARG A 65 11.14 0.68 11.53
CA ARG A 65 11.18 -0.67 10.95
C ARG A 65 10.41 -1.67 11.81
N SER A 66 10.62 -1.65 13.12
CA SER A 66 9.93 -2.56 14.05
C SER A 66 8.42 -2.33 14.08
N ILE A 67 7.96 -1.07 14.01
CA ILE A 67 6.53 -0.75 13.93
C ILE A 67 5.93 -1.30 12.63
N PHE A 68 6.57 -1.05 11.50
CA PHE A 68 6.10 -1.57 10.21
C PHE A 68 6.03 -3.10 10.20
N LEU A 69 7.06 -3.79 10.70
CA LEU A 69 7.09 -5.26 10.75
C LEU A 69 6.06 -5.85 11.72
N SER A 70 5.68 -5.13 12.79
CA SER A 70 4.69 -5.56 13.77
C SER A 70 3.25 -5.12 13.45
N THR A 71 3.03 -4.40 12.33
CA THR A 71 1.71 -3.89 11.94
C THR A 71 1.24 -4.49 10.62
N PRO A 72 0.65 -5.70 10.62
CA PRO A 72 0.22 -6.37 9.40
C PRO A 72 -0.78 -5.59 8.54
N SER A 73 -1.62 -4.76 9.17
CA SER A 73 -2.62 -3.94 8.48
C SER A 73 -2.02 -2.90 7.54
N ILE A 74 -0.78 -2.45 7.78
CA ILE A 74 -0.08 -1.58 6.83
C ILE A 74 0.15 -2.35 5.52
N TRP A 75 0.75 -3.54 5.60
CA TRP A 75 1.09 -4.35 4.44
C TRP A 75 -0.13 -4.87 3.68
N ALA A 76 -1.18 -5.24 4.41
CA ALA A 76 -2.44 -5.70 3.83
C ALA A 76 -3.12 -4.66 2.93
N ARG A 77 -2.78 -3.37 3.09
CA ARG A 77 -3.32 -2.26 2.30
C ARG A 77 -2.48 -1.88 1.08
N LEU A 78 -1.39 -2.59 0.80
CA LEU A 78 -0.42 -2.23 -0.25
C LEU A 78 -0.52 -3.12 -1.50
N ILE A 79 -1.63 -3.85 -1.67
CA ILE A 79 -1.80 -4.83 -2.76
C ILE A 79 -2.25 -4.08 -4.02
N ASP A 80 -1.25 -3.53 -4.71
CA ASP A 80 -1.37 -2.73 -5.93
C ASP A 80 -1.08 -3.59 -7.18
N LEU A 81 -2.13 -3.88 -7.95
CA LEU A 81 -2.06 -4.67 -9.18
C LEU A 81 -1.20 -4.02 -10.27
N ASP A 82 -1.20 -2.69 -10.35
CA ASP A 82 -0.31 -1.98 -11.28
C ASP A 82 1.15 -2.09 -10.84
N GLY A 83 1.38 -2.34 -9.55
CA GLY A 83 2.69 -2.58 -8.97
C GLY A 83 3.18 -3.98 -9.30
N PHE A 84 2.30 -4.99 -9.27
CA PHE A 84 2.66 -6.40 -9.55
C PHE A 84 3.33 -6.59 -10.89
N ARG A 85 2.95 -5.82 -11.90
CA ARG A 85 3.56 -5.91 -13.23
C ARG A 85 5.03 -5.48 -13.29
N GLN A 86 5.47 -4.62 -12.37
CA GLN A 86 6.78 -3.96 -12.46
C GLN A 86 7.86 -4.65 -11.61
N THR A 87 7.49 -5.59 -10.75
CA THR A 87 8.40 -6.10 -9.72
C THR A 87 8.26 -7.62 -9.57
N THR A 88 9.40 -8.29 -9.37
CA THR A 88 9.53 -9.76 -9.32
C THR A 88 8.65 -10.41 -8.26
N ASP A 89 8.02 -11.56 -8.54
CA ASP A 89 7.06 -12.28 -7.66
C ASP A 89 7.41 -12.32 -6.15
N GLU A 90 8.70 -12.28 -5.81
CA GLU A 90 9.21 -12.25 -4.44
C GLU A 90 8.70 -11.11 -3.56
N TRP A 91 8.47 -9.91 -4.11
CA TRP A 91 7.97 -8.81 -3.26
C TRP A 91 6.51 -9.03 -2.84
N MET A 92 5.68 -9.59 -3.74
CA MET A 92 4.27 -9.89 -3.46
C MET A 92 4.18 -10.93 -2.34
N LYS A 93 4.99 -11.99 -2.43
CA LYS A 93 5.12 -12.98 -1.36
C LYS A 93 5.50 -12.32 -0.03
N GLN A 94 6.42 -11.36 -0.02
CA GLN A 94 6.77 -10.63 1.20
C GLN A 94 5.64 -9.75 1.75
N VAL A 95 4.93 -9.03 0.88
CA VAL A 95 3.78 -8.21 1.29
C VAL A 95 2.68 -9.10 1.87
N MET A 96 2.38 -10.21 1.20
CA MET A 96 1.41 -11.19 1.68
C MET A 96 1.83 -11.84 3.00
N ALA A 97 3.10 -12.25 3.14
CA ALA A 97 3.61 -12.80 4.39
C ALA A 97 3.50 -11.79 5.54
N ARG A 98 3.85 -10.52 5.30
CA ARG A 98 3.76 -9.46 6.32
C ARG A 98 2.32 -9.03 6.61
N SER A 99 1.39 -9.22 5.69
CA SER A 99 -0.02 -8.94 5.90
C SER A 99 -0.67 -9.89 6.91
N GLY A 100 -0.07 -11.05 7.19
CA GLY A 100 -0.57 -12.03 8.14
C GLY A 100 -2.03 -12.39 7.85
N ASN A 101 -2.90 -12.18 8.84
CA ASN A 101 -4.37 -12.37 8.72
C ASN A 101 -5.14 -11.05 8.60
N ALA A 102 -4.46 -9.91 8.42
CA ALA A 102 -5.13 -8.63 8.29
C ALA A 102 -5.97 -8.56 7.01
N LEU A 103 -7.00 -7.70 7.05
CA LEU A 103 -7.92 -7.47 5.95
C LEU A 103 -7.23 -6.75 4.79
N LEU A 104 -7.43 -7.27 3.59
CA LEU A 104 -6.73 -6.90 2.38
C LEU A 104 -7.44 -5.77 1.61
N TRP A 105 -6.66 -4.84 1.09
CA TRP A 105 -7.11 -3.88 0.09
C TRP A 105 -6.40 -4.16 -1.22
N VAL A 106 -7.16 -4.57 -2.22
CA VAL A 106 -6.68 -4.95 -3.54
C VAL A 106 -7.16 -3.91 -4.53
N TYR A 107 -6.23 -3.27 -5.24
CA TYR A 107 -6.58 -2.21 -6.18
C TYR A 107 -5.64 -2.16 -7.38
N GLY A 108 -6.12 -1.64 -8.51
CA GLY A 108 -5.31 -1.40 -9.71
C GLY A 108 -6.01 -1.79 -10.99
N ARG A 109 -5.26 -1.80 -12.10
CA ARG A 109 -5.77 -2.26 -13.39
C ARG A 109 -5.60 -3.76 -13.58
N LEU A 110 -6.69 -4.42 -13.91
CA LEU A 110 -6.69 -5.81 -14.35
C LEU A 110 -6.54 -5.84 -15.88
N VAL A 111 -5.53 -6.58 -16.33
CA VAL A 111 -5.22 -6.85 -17.74
C VAL A 111 -5.30 -8.34 -18.00
N SER A 112 -5.57 -8.69 -19.26
CA SER A 112 -5.85 -10.06 -19.68
C SER A 112 -4.81 -11.09 -19.25
N ASP A 113 -3.52 -10.75 -19.27
CA ASP A 113 -2.43 -11.65 -18.88
C ASP A 113 -2.36 -11.93 -17.37
N MET A 114 -3.07 -11.17 -16.55
CA MET A 114 -3.10 -11.32 -15.08
C MET A 114 -4.39 -11.97 -14.57
N HIS A 115 -5.35 -12.33 -15.44
CA HIS A 115 -6.66 -12.83 -15.04
C HIS A 115 -6.57 -14.10 -14.18
N ASP A 116 -5.91 -15.14 -14.66
CA ASP A 116 -5.86 -16.43 -13.96
C ASP A 116 -5.18 -16.31 -12.60
N LEU A 117 -4.06 -15.57 -12.54
CA LEU A 117 -3.35 -15.30 -11.29
C LEU A 117 -4.22 -14.48 -10.32
N PHE A 118 -4.92 -13.47 -10.82
CA PHE A 118 -5.80 -12.63 -10.01
C PHE A 118 -6.99 -13.42 -9.44
N PHE A 119 -7.64 -14.25 -10.24
CA PHE A 119 -8.77 -15.06 -9.78
C PHE A 119 -8.30 -16.14 -8.80
N SER A 120 -7.18 -16.82 -9.06
CA SER A 120 -6.59 -17.78 -8.11
C SER A 120 -6.26 -17.10 -6.78
N PHE A 121 -5.64 -15.91 -6.83
CA PHE A 121 -5.36 -15.10 -5.66
C PHE A 121 -6.63 -14.70 -4.89
N LEU A 122 -7.69 -14.30 -5.60
CA LEU A 122 -8.96 -13.95 -4.98
C LEU A 122 -9.63 -15.17 -4.33
N GLU A 123 -9.63 -16.34 -4.98
CA GLU A 123 -10.19 -17.56 -4.40
C GLU A 123 -9.52 -17.90 -3.06
N GLU A 124 -8.20 -17.81 -3.01
CA GLU A 124 -7.42 -18.08 -1.79
C GLU A 124 -7.64 -17.02 -0.70
N THR A 125 -7.82 -15.76 -1.07
CA THR A 125 -7.79 -14.64 -0.13
C THR A 125 -9.13 -13.96 0.12
N TRP A 126 -10.22 -14.39 -0.54
CA TRP A 126 -11.52 -13.72 -0.58
C TRP A 126 -12.03 -13.32 0.81
N ARG A 127 -11.94 -14.23 1.78
CA ARG A 127 -12.42 -13.99 3.16
C ARG A 127 -11.71 -12.84 3.87
N ARG A 128 -10.53 -12.44 3.40
CA ARG A 128 -9.75 -11.35 3.95
C ARG A 128 -9.94 -10.05 3.16
N VAL A 129 -10.50 -10.09 1.96
CA VAL A 129 -10.68 -8.89 1.14
C VAL A 129 -11.72 -7.97 1.78
N GLN A 130 -11.28 -6.78 2.20
CA GLN A 130 -12.15 -5.73 2.72
C GLN A 130 -12.44 -4.67 1.66
N MET A 131 -11.49 -4.41 0.76
CA MET A 131 -11.63 -3.44 -0.31
C MET A 131 -11.10 -4.03 -1.60
N LEU A 132 -11.90 -3.94 -2.65
CA LEU A 132 -11.56 -4.39 -4.00
C LEU A 132 -11.91 -3.29 -5.00
N VAL A 133 -10.91 -2.67 -5.62
CA VAL A 133 -11.08 -1.58 -6.59
C VAL A 133 -10.32 -1.91 -7.86
N ILE A 134 -11.04 -2.45 -8.85
CA ILE A 134 -10.45 -2.95 -10.07
C ILE A 134 -10.94 -2.13 -11.25
N ARG A 135 -10.00 -1.68 -12.09
CA ARG A 135 -10.31 -1.18 -13.42
C ARG A 135 -9.95 -2.26 -14.43
N ALA A 136 -10.96 -2.87 -15.03
CA ALA A 136 -10.74 -3.74 -16.18
C ALA A 136 -10.36 -2.88 -17.38
N ASP A 137 -9.19 -3.12 -17.97
CA ASP A 137 -8.87 -2.56 -19.28
C ASP A 137 -9.55 -3.45 -20.32
N ASN A 138 -10.66 -2.98 -20.89
CA ASN A 138 -11.24 -3.61 -22.07
C ASN A 138 -10.32 -3.32 -23.25
N GLN A 139 -9.31 -4.15 -23.49
CA GLN A 139 -8.70 -4.21 -24.82
C GLN A 139 -9.66 -4.92 -25.76
N ASN A 140 -10.70 -4.21 -26.18
CA ASN A 140 -11.42 -4.51 -27.40
C ASN A 140 -11.41 -3.24 -28.27
N TYR A 141 -11.04 -3.46 -29.54
CA TYR A 141 -10.98 -2.54 -30.69
C TYR A 141 -9.69 -1.74 -30.87
N LEU A 142 -8.68 -2.35 -31.49
CA LEU A 142 -8.42 -2.26 -32.95
C LEU A 142 -7.40 -3.30 -33.39
#